data_AF-A0A3D3P967-F1
#
_entry.id   AF-A0A3D3P967-F1
#
_cell.length_a   1.000
_cell.length_b   1.000
_cell.length_c   1.000
_cell.angle_alpha   90.00
_cell.angle_beta   90.00
_cell.angle_gamma   90.00
#
_symmetry.space_group_name_H-M   'P 1'
#
loop_
_entity.id
_entity.type
_entity.pdbx_description
1 polymer ?
#
loop_
_entity_poly.entity_id
_entity_poly.type
_entity_poly.pdbx_seq_one_letter_code
_entity_poly.pdbx_strand_id
1 'polypeptide(L)'
;ALSFTANGLDYRQDVMPIFKEKCYDCHSSKAKKVKGGLRLDDEKHFSKRFSKNEVVVPGDWDASYLFVTLVMPRHEKGAMPPKNKGESLTEKEIRTVAEWIHKGAKIDGEKGKLGPENWHPDRLLKFKGGRVVTEQFGEAPKVKKVEAKWEIWSNKEGKKITARFHGLVKDKVDFELKNGKRVSYPLEQLSAESQARIQGLIDSPVMMSEDD
;
A
#
# COMPACT_ATOMS: atom_id res chain seq x y z
N ALA A 1 -38.35 2.06 -8.39
CA ALA A 1 -37.09 1.27 -8.43
C ALA A 1 -36.17 1.94 -9.42
N LEU A 2 -35.08 2.55 -8.95
CA LEU A 2 -34.09 3.17 -9.85
C LEU A 2 -33.19 2.05 -10.38
N SER A 3 -33.28 1.83 -11.69
CA SER A 3 -32.47 0.88 -12.43
C SER A 3 -31.09 1.49 -12.65
N PHE A 4 -30.04 0.86 -12.10
CA PHE A 4 -28.65 1.27 -12.33
C PHE A 4 -28.23 0.73 -13.70
N THR A 5 -28.17 1.59 -14.71
CA THR A 5 -27.59 1.23 -16.01
C THR A 5 -26.11 0.91 -15.84
N ALA A 6 -25.70 -0.21 -16.44
CA ALA A 6 -24.36 -0.80 -16.40
C ALA A 6 -23.29 0.05 -17.13
N ASN A 7 -22.96 1.23 -16.61
CA ASN A 7 -21.62 1.77 -16.80
C ASN A 7 -20.72 1.11 -15.76
N GLY A 8 -19.79 0.28 -16.21
CA GLY A 8 -18.79 -0.32 -15.33
C GLY A 8 -17.97 0.78 -14.66
N LEU A 9 -17.62 0.58 -13.39
CA LEU A 9 -16.75 1.48 -12.63
C LEU A 9 -15.42 1.67 -13.37
N ASP A 10 -15.03 2.93 -13.57
CA ASP A 10 -13.81 3.34 -14.28
C ASP A 10 -12.83 4.04 -13.31
N TYR A 11 -11.55 3.67 -13.39
CA TYR A 11 -10.56 4.23 -12.47
C TYR A 11 -10.39 5.74 -12.63
N ARG A 12 -10.30 6.26 -13.86
CA ARG A 12 -10.00 7.68 -14.09
C ARG A 12 -11.21 8.56 -13.77
N GLN A 13 -12.42 8.05 -13.98
CA GLN A 13 -13.66 8.79 -13.75
C GLN A 13 -14.17 8.67 -12.31
N ASP A 14 -14.05 7.50 -11.67
CA ASP A 14 -14.67 7.23 -10.37
C ASP A 14 -13.67 7.20 -9.21
N VAL A 15 -12.46 6.68 -9.41
CA VAL A 15 -11.50 6.40 -8.31
C VAL A 15 -10.42 7.47 -8.20
N MET A 16 -9.80 7.85 -9.32
CA MET A 16 -8.73 8.85 -9.38
C MET A 16 -9.15 10.21 -8.80
N PRO A 17 -10.39 10.72 -9.00
CA PRO A 17 -10.82 11.96 -8.37
C PRO A 17 -10.80 11.89 -6.83
N ILE A 18 -11.18 10.74 -6.25
CA ILE A 18 -11.12 10.50 -4.80
C ILE A 18 -9.67 10.58 -4.31
N PHE A 19 -8.75 9.90 -5.00
CA PHE A 19 -7.33 9.93 -4.62
C PHE A 19 -6.71 11.31 -4.78
N LYS A 20 -7.10 12.05 -5.83
CA LYS A 20 -6.65 13.41 -6.07
C LYS A 20 -7.06 14.34 -4.94
N GLU A 21 -8.29 14.21 -4.45
CA GLU A 21 -8.83 15.04 -3.38
C GLU A 21 -8.31 14.64 -2.00
N LYS A 22 -8.28 13.34 -1.69
CA LYS A 22 -8.04 12.86 -0.32
C LYS A 22 -6.61 12.37 -0.06
N CYS A 23 -5.80 12.10 -1.09
CA CYS A 23 -4.53 11.38 -0.93
C CYS A 23 -3.31 12.12 -1.49
N TYR A 24 -3.45 12.92 -2.55
CA TYR A 24 -2.31 13.47 -3.29
C TYR A 24 -1.44 14.44 -2.47
N ASP A 25 -1.97 15.09 -1.44
CA ASP A 25 -1.19 15.96 -0.55
C ASP A 25 0.04 15.26 0.06
N CYS A 26 -0.03 13.94 0.25
CA CYS A 26 1.03 13.12 0.83
C CYS A 26 1.59 12.05 -0.13
N HIS A 27 0.78 11.60 -1.09
CA HIS A 27 1.11 10.47 -1.98
C HIS A 27 1.17 10.89 -3.45
N SER A 28 1.76 12.05 -3.73
CA SER A 28 2.00 12.51 -5.11
C SER A 28 3.38 13.14 -5.27
N SER A 29 3.81 13.34 -6.51
CA SER A 29 5.02 14.09 -6.84
C SER A 29 5.03 15.54 -6.31
N LYS A 30 3.85 16.11 -6.02
CA LYS A 30 3.71 17.47 -5.48
C LYS A 30 3.79 17.53 -3.95
N ALA A 31 3.79 16.39 -3.27
CA ALA A 31 3.92 16.34 -1.82
C ALA A 31 5.31 16.84 -1.39
N LYS A 32 5.36 17.60 -0.29
CA LYS A 32 6.64 18.03 0.32
C LYS A 32 7.55 16.83 0.66
N LYS A 33 6.93 15.70 1.01
CA LYS A 33 7.57 14.41 1.22
C LYS A 33 6.59 13.31 0.78
N VAL A 34 7.01 12.47 -0.16
CA VAL A 34 6.21 11.33 -0.64
C VAL A 34 6.14 10.26 0.45
N LYS A 35 4.98 10.08 1.07
CA LYS A 35 4.79 9.13 2.16
C LYS A 35 4.78 7.68 1.66
N GLY A 36 5.52 6.82 2.35
CA GLY A 36 5.63 5.39 2.03
C GLY A 36 6.19 5.09 0.64
N GLY A 37 6.87 6.05 0.00
CA GLY A 37 7.32 5.92 -1.39
C GLY A 37 6.18 5.70 -2.41
N LEU A 38 4.93 5.93 -2.02
CA LEU A 38 3.75 5.67 -2.82
C LEU A 38 3.35 6.92 -3.60
N ARG A 39 3.42 6.83 -4.94
CA ARG A 39 2.90 7.85 -5.86
C ARG A 39 1.60 7.37 -6.49
N LEU A 40 0.50 8.01 -6.13
CA LEU A 40 -0.84 7.76 -6.68
C LEU A 40 -1.13 8.62 -7.92
N ASP A 41 -0.28 9.62 -8.21
CA ASP A 41 -0.34 10.48 -9.40
C ASP A 41 0.48 9.93 -10.58
N ASP A 42 1.19 8.83 -10.37
CA ASP A 42 1.85 8.05 -11.41
C ASP A 42 1.24 6.65 -11.43
N GLU A 43 0.33 6.44 -12.38
CA GLU A 43 -0.39 5.18 -12.56
C GLU A 43 0.53 3.98 -12.81
N LYS A 44 1.64 4.18 -13.53
CA LYS A 44 2.62 3.11 -13.79
C LYS A 44 3.42 2.75 -12.54
N HIS A 45 3.72 3.74 -11.69
CA HIS A 45 4.28 3.49 -10.38
C HIS A 45 3.28 2.78 -9.47
N PHE A 46 2.03 3.24 -9.47
CA PHE A 46 0.99 2.72 -8.60
C PHE A 46 0.62 1.27 -8.93
N SER A 47 0.46 0.93 -10.22
CA SER A 47 0.13 -0.44 -10.65
C SER A 47 1.23 -1.44 -10.31
N LYS A 48 2.50 -1.02 -10.23
CA LYS A 48 3.61 -1.85 -9.71
C LYS A 48 3.50 -2.15 -8.22
N ARG A 49 2.61 -1.47 -7.49
CA ARG A 49 2.29 -1.76 -6.08
C ARG A 49 1.10 -2.71 -5.94
N PHE A 50 0.70 -3.36 -7.04
CA PHE A 50 -0.42 -4.31 -7.06
C PHE A 50 0.15 -5.73 -7.02
N SER A 51 0.05 -6.36 -5.85
CA SER A 51 0.52 -7.72 -5.65
C SER A 51 -0.06 -8.28 -4.36
N LYS A 52 0.16 -9.57 -4.12
CA LYS A 52 -0.24 -10.22 -2.88
C LYS A 52 0.49 -9.56 -1.70
N ASN A 53 -0.27 -9.08 -0.71
CA ASN A 53 0.22 -8.34 0.47
C ASN A 53 0.76 -6.92 0.21
N GLU A 54 0.43 -6.29 -0.92
CA GLU A 54 0.83 -4.91 -1.20
C GLU A 54 -0.31 -3.89 -1.05
N VAL A 55 -0.13 -2.69 -1.61
CA VAL A 55 -1.05 -1.54 -1.50
C VAL A 55 -2.43 -1.92 -2.01
N VAL A 56 -2.49 -2.62 -3.16
CA VAL A 56 -3.72 -3.14 -3.72
C VAL A 56 -3.52 -4.62 -4.07
N VAL A 57 -4.47 -5.45 -3.65
CA VAL A 57 -4.55 -6.86 -4.01
C VAL A 57 -5.77 -7.01 -4.94
N PRO A 58 -5.57 -7.09 -6.27
CA PRO A 58 -6.69 -7.22 -7.20
C PRO A 58 -7.62 -8.39 -6.85
N GLY A 59 -8.91 -8.09 -6.71
CA GLY A 59 -9.96 -9.06 -6.35
C GLY A 59 -10.12 -9.31 -4.86
N ASP A 60 -9.23 -8.77 -4.02
CA ASP A 60 -9.18 -9.00 -2.57
C ASP A 60 -9.11 -7.64 -1.84
N TRP A 61 -10.26 -6.98 -1.79
CA TRP A 61 -10.39 -5.61 -1.29
C TRP A 61 -10.08 -5.53 0.21
N ASP A 62 -10.48 -6.52 1.00
CA ASP A 62 -10.26 -6.56 2.44
C ASP A 62 -8.84 -7.00 2.83
N ALA A 63 -8.10 -7.69 1.97
CA ALA A 63 -6.66 -7.90 2.15
C ALA A 63 -5.78 -6.76 1.62
N SER A 64 -6.35 -5.77 0.93
CA SER A 64 -5.60 -4.66 0.36
C SER A 64 -5.22 -3.62 1.41
N TYR A 65 -3.92 -3.33 1.55
CA TYR A 65 -3.44 -2.36 2.55
C TYR A 65 -4.10 -0.99 2.39
N LEU A 66 -4.30 -0.54 1.13
CA LEU A 66 -5.03 0.67 0.82
C LEU A 66 -6.39 0.67 1.55
N PHE A 67 -7.24 -0.31 1.28
CA PHE A 67 -8.57 -0.38 1.85
C PHE A 67 -8.53 -0.47 3.39
N VAL A 68 -7.66 -1.32 3.96
CA VAL A 68 -7.52 -1.48 5.41
C VAL A 68 -7.24 -0.13 6.07
N THR A 69 -6.28 0.65 5.55
CA THR A 69 -5.95 1.96 6.15
C THR A 69 -7.08 2.99 6.07
N LEU A 70 -7.95 2.91 5.06
CA LEU A 70 -9.11 3.82 4.90
C LEU A 70 -10.19 3.56 5.95
N VAL A 71 -10.31 2.32 6.45
CA VAL A 71 -11.36 1.92 7.38
C VAL A 71 -10.88 1.77 8.83
N MET A 72 -9.58 1.91 9.07
CA MET A 72 -9.01 1.94 10.42
C MET A 72 -9.56 3.12 11.24
N PRO A 73 -9.76 2.95 12.55
CA PRO A 73 -10.10 4.07 13.43
C PRO A 73 -9.05 5.18 13.32
N ARG A 74 -9.48 6.43 13.07
CA ARG A 74 -8.59 7.58 12.82
C ARG A 74 -7.50 7.83 13.88
N HIS A 75 -7.69 7.33 15.10
CA HIS A 75 -6.74 7.51 16.19
C HIS A 75 -5.63 6.45 16.21
N GLU A 76 -5.76 5.39 15.43
CA GLU A 76 -4.76 4.34 15.30
C GLU A 76 -3.63 4.75 14.35
N LYS A 77 -2.42 4.26 14.63
CA LYS A 77 -1.26 4.47 13.77
C LYS A 77 -1.48 3.72 12.45
N GLY A 78 -1.32 4.41 11.31
CA GLY A 78 -1.52 3.84 9.98
C GLY A 78 -2.88 4.16 9.35
N ALA A 79 -3.84 4.67 10.11
CA ALA A 79 -5.12 5.12 9.56
C ALA A 79 -4.92 6.27 8.57
N MET A 80 -5.63 6.21 7.44
CA MET A 80 -5.57 7.19 6.37
C MET A 80 -6.93 7.89 6.15
N PRO A 81 -6.93 9.24 6.03
CA PRO A 81 -5.77 10.10 6.25
C PRO A 81 -5.45 10.21 7.77
N PRO A 82 -4.20 10.58 8.12
CA PRO A 82 -3.77 10.63 9.52
C PRO A 82 -4.64 11.54 10.39
N LYS A 83 -4.60 11.33 11.71
CA LYS A 83 -5.26 12.22 12.68
C LYS A 83 -4.81 13.67 12.43
N ASN A 84 -5.78 14.56 12.21
CA ASN A 84 -5.57 15.99 11.91
C ASN A 84 -4.95 16.30 10.53
N LYS A 85 -4.99 15.36 9.58
CA LYS A 85 -4.61 15.57 8.17
C LYS A 85 -5.79 15.17 7.30
N GLY A 86 -6.24 16.07 6.43
CA GLY A 86 -7.33 15.82 5.49
C GLY A 86 -8.66 15.40 6.14
N GLU A 87 -9.64 15.20 5.26
CA GLU A 87 -10.95 14.66 5.60
C GLU A 87 -10.99 13.16 5.37
N SER A 88 -11.71 12.44 6.22
CA SER A 88 -12.01 11.03 5.97
C SER A 88 -12.84 10.87 4.71
N LEU A 89 -12.64 9.75 4.02
CA LEU A 89 -13.51 9.37 2.92
C LEU A 89 -14.93 9.12 3.43
N THR A 90 -15.90 9.49 2.61
CA THR A 90 -17.32 9.17 2.77
C THR A 90 -17.58 7.69 2.53
N GLU A 91 -18.76 7.22 2.94
CA GLU A 91 -19.17 5.83 2.72
C GLU A 91 -19.18 5.46 1.24
N LYS A 92 -19.65 6.38 0.39
CA LYS A 92 -19.68 6.19 -1.06
C LYS A 92 -18.27 6.03 -1.62
N GLU A 93 -17.34 6.89 -1.22
CA GLU A 93 -15.95 6.82 -1.69
C GLU A 93 -15.25 5.53 -1.26
N ILE A 94 -15.44 5.10 -0.01
CA ILE A 94 -14.90 3.82 0.49
C ILE A 94 -15.46 2.64 -0.32
N ARG A 95 -16.77 2.64 -0.60
CA ARG A 95 -17.42 1.61 -1.44
C ARG A 95 -16.86 1.62 -2.86
N THR A 96 -16.69 2.80 -3.47
CA THR A 96 -16.11 2.96 -4.81
C THR A 96 -14.71 2.37 -4.88
N VAL A 97 -13.85 2.65 -3.90
CA VAL A 97 -12.49 2.07 -3.83
C VAL A 97 -12.54 0.55 -3.63
N ALA A 98 -13.39 0.05 -2.73
CA ALA A 98 -13.54 -1.39 -2.49
C ALA A 98 -14.02 -2.13 -3.75
N GLU A 99 -15.02 -1.56 -4.45
CA GLU A 99 -15.58 -2.12 -5.68
C GLU A 99 -14.55 -2.15 -6.81
N TRP A 100 -13.77 -1.08 -6.95
CA TRP A 100 -12.67 -1.03 -7.91
C TRP A 100 -11.65 -2.15 -7.66
N ILE A 101 -11.21 -2.33 -6.41
CA ILE A 101 -10.26 -3.39 -6.06
C ILE A 101 -10.88 -4.76 -6.33
N HIS A 102 -12.13 -4.96 -5.91
CA HIS A 102 -12.88 -6.20 -6.12
C HIS A 102 -13.02 -6.55 -7.62
N LYS A 103 -13.22 -5.53 -8.47
CA LYS A 103 -13.28 -5.67 -9.95
C LYS A 103 -11.90 -5.79 -10.61
N GLY A 104 -10.86 -6.08 -9.83
CA GLY A 104 -9.51 -6.35 -10.31
C GLY A 104 -8.64 -5.11 -10.46
N ALA A 105 -8.98 -4.00 -9.80
CA ALA A 105 -8.15 -2.81 -9.70
C ALA A 105 -7.62 -2.28 -11.04
N LYS A 106 -8.44 -2.26 -12.10
CA LYS A 106 -7.99 -1.90 -13.44
C LYS A 106 -7.73 -0.40 -13.55
N ILE A 107 -6.62 0.03 -14.18
CA ILE A 107 -6.31 1.45 -14.44
C ILE A 107 -6.43 1.80 -15.93
N ASP A 108 -5.93 0.94 -16.81
CA ASP A 108 -5.80 1.17 -18.26
C ASP A 108 -6.37 0.03 -19.11
N GLY A 109 -7.18 -0.84 -18.50
CA GLY A 109 -7.85 -1.95 -19.18
C GLY A 109 -7.14 -3.30 -19.06
N GLU A 110 -5.94 -3.36 -18.46
CA GLU A 110 -5.32 -4.63 -18.11
C GLU A 110 -6.15 -5.41 -17.06
N LYS A 111 -6.23 -6.74 -17.21
CA LYS A 111 -7.07 -7.59 -16.36
C LYS A 111 -6.33 -7.96 -15.07
N GLY A 112 -6.69 -7.33 -13.96
CA GLY A 112 -6.43 -7.90 -12.63
C GLY A 112 -7.43 -9.01 -12.26
N LYS A 113 -7.06 -9.83 -11.28
CA LYS A 113 -7.92 -10.91 -10.75
C LYS A 113 -9.23 -10.31 -10.23
N LEU A 114 -10.37 -10.90 -10.61
CA LEU A 114 -11.67 -10.54 -10.04
C LEU A 114 -11.87 -11.22 -8.69
N GLY A 115 -12.56 -10.53 -7.78
CA GLY A 115 -13.06 -11.13 -6.56
C GLY A 115 -14.25 -12.09 -6.83
N PRO A 116 -14.78 -12.73 -5.78
CA PRO A 116 -15.90 -13.66 -5.89
C PRO A 116 -17.19 -12.98 -6.39
N GLU A 117 -17.94 -13.64 -7.27
CA GLU A 117 -19.14 -13.07 -7.92
C GLU A 117 -20.25 -12.64 -6.94
N ASN A 118 -20.39 -13.33 -5.80
CA ASN A 118 -21.39 -13.04 -4.77
C ASN A 118 -20.93 -11.94 -3.80
N TRP A 119 -20.42 -10.83 -4.34
CA TRP A 119 -19.97 -9.70 -3.55
C TRP A 119 -21.08 -8.67 -3.36
N HIS A 120 -21.38 -8.37 -2.09
CA HIS A 120 -22.47 -7.46 -1.72
C HIS A 120 -21.93 -6.37 -0.79
N PRO A 121 -21.39 -5.28 -1.34
CA PRO A 121 -20.74 -4.23 -0.54
C PRO A 121 -21.68 -3.64 0.52
N ASP A 122 -22.98 -3.53 0.24
CA ASP A 122 -23.95 -2.98 1.20
C ASP A 122 -24.19 -3.87 2.41
N ARG A 123 -23.94 -5.17 2.27
CA ARG A 123 -23.97 -6.13 3.38
C ARG A 123 -22.62 -6.23 4.08
N LEU A 124 -21.55 -6.12 3.30
CA LEU A 124 -20.18 -6.30 3.76
C LEU A 124 -19.60 -5.05 4.38
N LEU A 125 -20.03 -3.83 4.04
CA LEU A 125 -19.58 -2.56 4.61
C LEU A 125 -20.75 -1.91 5.34
N LYS A 126 -20.75 -2.01 6.67
CA LYS A 126 -21.74 -1.35 7.53
C LYS A 126 -21.17 -0.04 8.04
N PHE A 127 -22.02 0.97 8.15
CA PHE A 127 -21.64 2.28 8.62
C PHE A 127 -22.55 2.75 9.76
N LYS A 128 -21.98 3.49 10.72
CA LYS A 128 -22.70 4.12 11.83
C LYS A 128 -22.12 5.51 12.07
N GLY A 129 -22.94 6.54 11.91
CA GLY A 129 -22.50 7.93 12.05
C GLY A 129 -21.42 8.33 11.04
N GLY A 130 -21.50 7.83 9.79
CA GLY A 130 -20.55 8.15 8.72
C GLY A 130 -19.20 7.43 8.81
N ARG A 131 -19.08 6.42 9.67
CA ARG A 131 -17.86 5.60 9.83
C ARG A 131 -18.16 4.13 9.63
N VAL A 132 -17.22 3.41 9.01
CA VAL A 132 -17.27 1.95 8.92
C VAL A 132 -17.31 1.35 10.33
N VAL A 133 -18.29 0.49 10.58
CA VAL A 133 -18.37 -0.30 11.82
C VAL A 133 -17.44 -1.49 11.64
N THR A 134 -16.26 -1.41 12.22
CA THR A 134 -15.21 -2.44 12.10
C THR A 134 -15.55 -3.73 12.82
N GLU A 135 -16.49 -3.72 13.78
CA GLU A 135 -16.90 -4.90 14.56
C GLU A 135 -17.37 -6.09 13.70
N GLN A 136 -17.87 -5.85 12.48
CA GLN A 136 -18.27 -6.94 11.56
C GLN A 136 -17.08 -7.63 10.87
N PHE A 137 -15.90 -7.00 10.87
CA PHE A 137 -14.68 -7.49 10.24
C PHE A 137 -13.73 -8.16 11.25
N GLY A 138 -14.12 -8.24 12.52
CA GLY A 138 -13.21 -8.57 13.61
C GLY A 138 -12.21 -7.44 13.86
N GLU A 139 -11.10 -7.73 14.51
CA GLU A 139 -9.95 -6.81 14.49
C GLU A 139 -9.58 -6.53 13.03
N ALA A 140 -9.29 -5.28 12.68
CA ALA A 140 -8.75 -4.94 11.36
C ALA A 140 -7.62 -5.93 11.02
N PRO A 141 -7.55 -6.45 9.77
CA PRO A 141 -6.53 -7.43 9.41
C PRO A 141 -5.18 -6.89 9.85
N LYS A 142 -4.56 -7.56 10.84
CA LYS A 142 -3.19 -7.26 11.20
C LYS A 142 -2.39 -7.64 9.97
N VAL A 143 -2.01 -6.64 9.19
CA VAL A 143 -0.99 -6.80 8.16
C VAL A 143 0.14 -7.49 8.88
N LYS A 144 0.40 -8.75 8.53
CA LYS A 144 1.52 -9.47 9.14
C LYS A 144 2.73 -8.65 8.76
N LYS A 145 3.27 -7.87 9.71
CA LYS A 145 4.58 -7.26 9.58
C LYS A 145 5.50 -8.40 9.24
N VAL A 146 5.89 -8.52 7.98
CA VAL A 146 7.00 -9.38 7.66
C VAL A 146 8.20 -8.57 8.11
N GLU A 147 8.58 -8.80 9.37
CA GLU A 147 9.77 -8.19 9.92
C GLU A 147 10.93 -8.54 8.98
N ALA A 148 11.61 -7.50 8.50
CA ALA A 148 12.84 -7.66 7.76
C ALA A 148 13.78 -8.59 8.55
N LYS A 149 14.25 -9.66 7.91
CA LYS A 149 15.09 -10.66 8.57
C LYS A 149 16.46 -10.04 8.90
N TRP A 150 17.05 -10.47 10.02
CA TRP A 150 18.46 -10.18 10.30
C TRP A 150 19.32 -11.04 9.38
N GLU A 151 20.04 -10.39 8.47
CA GLU A 151 20.86 -11.07 7.47
C GLU A 151 22.28 -10.53 7.49
N ILE A 152 23.20 -11.32 6.95
CA ILE A 152 24.59 -10.90 6.77
C ILE A 152 24.72 -10.24 5.40
N TRP A 153 25.19 -9.01 5.41
CA TRP A 153 25.48 -8.20 4.22
C TRP A 153 26.97 -7.96 4.12
N SER A 154 27.50 -7.93 2.90
CA SER A 154 28.92 -7.69 2.66
C SER A 154 29.14 -6.59 1.63
N ASN A 155 30.24 -5.86 1.76
CA ASN A 155 30.68 -4.89 0.77
C ASN A 155 31.70 -5.50 -0.22
N LYS A 156 32.11 -4.73 -1.24
CA LYS A 156 33.15 -5.13 -2.21
C LYS A 156 34.50 -5.45 -1.58
N GLU A 157 34.79 -4.91 -0.39
CA GLU A 157 36.00 -5.19 0.38
C GLU A 157 35.89 -6.46 1.25
N GLY A 158 34.75 -7.15 1.24
CA GLY A 158 34.49 -8.34 2.04
C GLY A 158 34.14 -8.07 3.51
N LYS A 159 34.01 -6.81 3.94
CA LYS A 159 33.53 -6.46 5.28
C LYS A 159 32.07 -6.90 5.42
N LYS A 160 31.75 -7.55 6.53
CA LYS A 160 30.43 -8.12 6.81
C LYS A 160 29.74 -7.39 7.95
N ILE A 161 28.44 -7.17 7.82
CA ILE A 161 27.57 -6.66 8.88
C ILE A 161 26.36 -7.57 9.04
N THR A 162 25.78 -7.61 10.24
CA THR A 162 24.43 -8.17 10.44
C THR A 162 23.44 -7.02 10.51
N ALA A 163 22.51 -6.97 9.56
CA ALA A 163 21.54 -5.89 9.46
C ALA A 163 20.21 -6.37 8.86
N ARG A 164 19.15 -5.59 9.10
CA ARG A 164 17.86 -5.74 8.42
C ARG A 164 17.82 -4.82 7.20
N PHE A 165 17.41 -5.34 6.05
CA PHE A 165 17.12 -4.51 4.87
C PHE A 165 15.79 -3.77 5.08
N HIS A 166 15.79 -2.46 4.88
CA HIS A 166 14.60 -1.61 5.01
C HIS A 166 14.13 -1.03 3.68
N GLY A 167 14.95 -1.05 2.63
CA GLY A 167 14.54 -0.59 1.31
C GLY A 167 15.70 -0.11 0.46
N LEU A 168 15.37 0.24 -0.78
CA LEU A 168 16.28 0.90 -1.71
C LEU A 168 15.70 2.27 -2.07
N VAL A 169 16.45 3.34 -1.79
CA VAL A 169 16.11 4.70 -2.15
C VAL A 169 17.16 5.20 -3.14
N LYS A 170 16.75 5.37 -4.40
CA LYS A 170 17.65 5.65 -5.53
C LYS A 170 18.71 4.54 -5.67
N ASP A 171 19.96 4.86 -5.43
CA ASP A 171 21.14 4.00 -5.52
C ASP A 171 21.66 3.56 -4.15
N LYS A 172 20.91 3.84 -3.07
CA LYS A 172 21.32 3.55 -1.69
C LYS A 172 20.36 2.60 -1.00
N VAL A 173 20.96 1.68 -0.26
CA VAL A 173 20.29 0.65 0.53
C VAL A 173 20.22 1.11 1.96
N ASP A 174 19.02 1.07 2.53
CA ASP A 174 18.80 1.38 3.93
C ASP A 174 18.83 0.10 4.76
N PHE A 175 19.74 0.08 5.72
CA PHE A 175 19.94 -1.01 6.67
C PHE A 175 19.65 -0.56 8.10
N GLU A 176 19.05 -1.42 8.91
CA GLU A 176 18.99 -1.26 10.36
C GLU A 176 20.00 -2.21 11.01
N LEU A 177 20.89 -1.66 11.83
CA LEU A 177 21.88 -2.40 12.60
C LEU A 177 21.29 -2.90 13.92
N LYS A 178 21.92 -3.91 14.54
CA LYS A 178 21.44 -4.50 15.82
C LYS A 178 21.26 -3.51 16.98
N ASN A 179 21.93 -2.36 16.92
CA ASN A 179 21.78 -1.29 17.90
C ASN A 179 20.63 -0.32 17.58
N GLY A 180 19.77 -0.65 16.60
CA GLY A 180 18.64 0.17 16.15
C GLY A 180 19.01 1.32 15.22
N LYS A 181 20.31 1.54 14.95
CA LYS A 181 20.73 2.62 14.04
C LYS A 181 20.41 2.25 12.59
N ARG A 182 19.75 3.17 11.88
CA ARG A 182 19.62 3.09 10.42
C ARG A 182 20.85 3.68 9.72
N VAL A 183 21.34 2.98 8.72
CA VAL A 183 22.48 3.39 7.89
C VAL A 183 22.10 3.25 6.42
N SER A 184 22.44 4.25 5.62
CA SER A 184 22.24 4.24 4.18
C SER A 184 23.59 3.97 3.51
N TYR A 185 23.66 2.99 2.61
CA TYR A 185 24.89 2.52 2.00
C TYR A 185 24.76 2.36 0.48
N PRO A 186 25.72 2.81 -0.35
CA PRO A 186 25.61 2.71 -1.80
C PRO A 186 25.47 1.25 -2.26
N LEU A 187 24.44 0.94 -3.06
CA LEU A 187 24.17 -0.39 -3.59
C LEU A 187 25.37 -0.92 -4.38
N GLU A 188 25.98 -0.06 -5.19
CA GLU A 188 27.15 -0.41 -6.00
C GLU A 188 28.39 -0.74 -5.17
N GLN A 189 28.45 -0.35 -3.89
CA GLN A 189 29.56 -0.68 -2.99
C GLN A 189 29.33 -2.01 -2.25
N LEU A 190 28.13 -2.57 -2.33
CA LEU A 190 27.85 -3.91 -1.80
C LEU A 190 28.50 -5.00 -2.64
N SER A 191 28.71 -6.16 -2.04
CA SER A 191 29.15 -7.36 -2.77
C SER A 191 28.10 -7.78 -3.79
N ALA A 192 28.53 -8.48 -4.85
CA ALA A 192 27.62 -9.00 -5.86
C ALA A 192 26.52 -9.89 -5.26
N GLU A 193 26.85 -10.70 -4.25
CA GLU A 193 25.87 -11.52 -3.52
C GLU A 193 24.82 -10.68 -2.80
N SER A 194 25.26 -9.61 -2.10
CA SER A 194 24.35 -8.71 -1.39
C SER A 194 23.47 -7.93 -2.38
N GLN A 195 24.01 -7.49 -3.51
CA GLN A 195 23.24 -6.84 -4.58
C GLN A 195 22.18 -7.79 -5.17
N ALA A 196 22.55 -9.02 -5.50
CA ALA A 196 21.62 -10.01 -6.04
C ALA A 196 20.49 -10.34 -5.05
N ARG A 197 20.82 -10.42 -3.75
CA ARG A 197 19.81 -10.62 -2.70
C ARG A 197 18.87 -9.43 -2.59
N ILE A 198 19.38 -8.21 -2.63
CA ILE A 198 18.55 -6.99 -2.62
C ILE A 198 17.61 -6.98 -3.81
N GLN A 199 18.08 -7.35 -5.01
CA GLN A 199 17.23 -7.45 -6.19
C GLN A 199 16.08 -8.44 -5.93
N GLY A 200 16.37 -9.63 -5.41
CA GLY A 200 15.35 -10.61 -5.04
C GLY A 200 14.39 -10.15 -3.93
N LEU A 201 14.83 -9.27 -3.02
CA LEU A 201 13.98 -8.68 -1.99
C LEU A 201 13.10 -7.53 -2.51
N ILE A 202 13.60 -6.75 -3.48
CA ILE A 202 12.83 -5.71 -4.17
C ILE A 202 11.76 -6.33 -5.06
N ASP A 203 12.10 -7.44 -5.72
CA ASP A 203 11.17 -8.20 -6.54
C ASP A 203 10.21 -9.06 -5.69
N SER A 204 10.46 -9.14 -4.37
CA SER A 204 9.59 -9.83 -3.42
C SER A 204 8.53 -8.87 -2.86
N PRO A 205 7.23 -9.23 -2.89
CA PRO A 205 6.10 -8.33 -2.61
C PRO A 205 5.88 -8.01 -1.12
N VAL A 206 6.94 -8.03 -0.31
CA VAL A 206 6.86 -8.17 1.15
C VAL A 206 7.45 -6.98 1.92
N MET A 207 8.25 -6.13 1.28
CA MET A 207 9.06 -5.13 1.98
C MET A 207 8.53 -3.70 1.76
N MET A 208 7.51 -3.30 2.52
CA MET A 208 7.24 -1.88 2.77
C MET A 208 7.62 -1.56 4.22
N SER A 209 8.69 -0.80 4.40
CA SER A 209 9.10 -0.26 5.70
C SER A 209 8.12 0.81 6.16
N GLU A 210 7.43 0.54 7.27
CA GLU A 210 6.75 1.54 8.06
C GLU A 210 7.78 2.34 8.85
N ASP A 211 8.14 3.53 8.39
CA ASP A 211 8.45 4.66 9.26
C ASP A 211 8.49 5.92 8.38
N ASP A 212 7.36 6.65 8.35
CA ASP A 212 7.32 8.07 7.99
C ASP A 212 6.02 8.78 8.39
#